data_AF-A0A917IXS6-F1
#
_entry.id   AF-A0A917IXS6-F1
#
_cell.length_a   1.000
_cell.length_b   1.000
_cell.length_c   1.000
_cell.angle_alpha   90.00
_cell.angle_beta   90.00
_cell.angle_gamma   90.00
#
_symmetry.space_group_name_H-M   'P 1'
#
loop_
_entity.id
_entity.type
_entity.pdbx_description
1 polymer ?
#
loop_
_entity_poly.entity_id
_entity_poly.type
_entity_poly.pdbx_seq_one_letter_code
_entity_poly.pdbx_strand_id
1 'polypeptide(L)'
;MYPDYLSLVIEEYEMKLAQNAISQRLINPTRASLRDECLEVCHHRYQKKDEGCLATFFGLQKDHASYLKAIEMHDIEKFKPLINYLNKLKTGKASTGKKNIELLAWLIDFEDRPFILGKVYKEKAKQSGKEQENTEEEIPVLPGGVAEDERKTDPNSDGHQANKIAKQQDIVEEDKKAEPDASPEPIREPVKETSGGTTKTGDAHLIEPVKSTITFKKQRITILAIVLISSLSLGGYWLGNKNSTKPVLTGQEGCMYWTGDHYEQIPCNQKMDGVLVIALDAEKLTHFKKITNTDTITSKSKGWVWYTKIDNVVEFFTSDGYHPIQYERRLRPVTDRIIDRYVQRK
;
A
#
# COMPACT_ATOMS: atom_id res chain seq x y z
N MET A 1 4.16 9.74 -1.05
CA MET A 1 3.02 9.60 -1.97
C MET A 1 2.03 8.48 -1.64
N TYR A 2 2.28 7.54 -0.71
CA TYR A 2 1.26 6.62 -0.14
C TYR A 2 1.76 5.97 1.17
N PRO A 3 3.05 5.57 1.29
CA PRO A 3 3.61 5.18 2.59
C PRO A 3 3.37 6.23 3.68
N ASP A 4 3.39 7.51 3.32
CA ASP A 4 3.09 8.66 4.17
C ASP A 4 1.60 8.75 4.57
N TYR A 5 0.64 8.47 3.68
CA TYR A 5 -0.78 8.30 4.08
C TYR A 5 -0.95 7.11 5.03
N LEU A 6 -0.30 5.98 4.72
CA LEU A 6 -0.27 4.80 5.58
C LEU A 6 0.28 5.16 6.97
N SER A 7 1.45 5.81 7.06
CA SER A 7 2.04 6.24 8.33
C SER A 7 1.08 7.09 9.16
N LEU A 8 0.38 8.05 8.54
CA LEU A 8 -0.55 8.93 9.25
C LEU A 8 -1.81 8.19 9.74
N VAL A 9 -2.34 7.23 8.96
CA VAL A 9 -3.43 6.37 9.40
C VAL A 9 -3.02 5.47 10.58
N ILE A 10 -1.75 5.03 10.63
CA ILE A 10 -1.22 4.26 11.77
C ILE A 10 -0.92 5.17 12.97
N GLU A 11 -0.36 6.37 12.78
CA GLU A 11 -0.10 7.33 13.87
C GLU A 11 -1.43 7.77 14.52
N GLU A 12 -2.47 8.07 13.74
CA GLU A 12 -3.81 8.38 14.25
C GLU A 12 -4.40 7.19 15.05
N TYR A 13 -4.25 5.95 14.55
CA TYR A 13 -4.70 4.75 15.25
C TYR A 13 -3.94 4.51 16.57
N GLU A 14 -2.62 4.65 16.57
CA GLU A 14 -1.79 4.49 17.77
C GLU A 14 -2.00 5.64 18.78
N MET A 15 -2.26 6.87 18.30
CA MET A 15 -2.69 8.00 19.15
C MET A 15 -4.05 7.73 19.80
N LYS A 16 -5.07 7.28 19.04
CA LYS A 16 -6.40 6.99 19.62
C LYS A 16 -6.39 5.80 20.56
N LEU A 17 -5.53 4.80 20.32
CA LEU A 17 -5.23 3.75 21.31
C LEU A 17 -4.65 4.34 22.60
N ALA A 18 -3.60 5.18 22.51
CA ALA A 18 -2.94 5.77 23.67
C ALA A 18 -3.85 6.70 24.49
N GLN A 19 -4.79 7.37 23.82
CA GLN A 19 -5.78 8.26 24.44
C GLN A 19 -7.03 7.51 24.96
N ASN A 20 -7.16 6.20 24.71
CA ASN A 20 -8.41 5.43 24.85
C ASN A 20 -9.61 6.01 24.06
N ALA A 21 -9.34 6.83 23.03
CA ALA A 21 -10.32 7.50 22.18
C ALA A 21 -10.75 6.61 20.99
N ILE A 22 -10.92 5.31 21.23
CA ILE A 22 -11.21 4.30 20.21
C ILE A 22 -12.10 3.18 20.79
N SER A 23 -12.95 2.57 19.96
CA SER A 23 -13.80 1.47 20.37
C SER A 23 -12.99 0.28 20.91
N GLN A 24 -13.49 -0.35 21.99
CA GLN A 24 -12.90 -1.57 22.55
C GLN A 24 -12.79 -2.70 21.51
N ARG A 25 -13.70 -2.72 20.51
CA ARG A 25 -13.67 -3.68 19.38
C ARG A 25 -12.43 -3.54 18.49
N LEU A 26 -11.75 -2.38 18.53
CA LEU A 26 -10.52 -2.06 17.80
C LEU A 26 -9.26 -2.17 18.66
N ILE A 27 -9.35 -2.08 20.00
CA ILE A 27 -8.21 -2.27 20.92
C ILE A 27 -7.67 -3.70 20.84
N ASN A 28 -8.58 -4.69 20.89
CA ASN A 28 -8.26 -6.11 20.75
C ASN A 28 -9.08 -6.71 19.59
N PRO A 29 -8.68 -6.46 18.32
CA PRO A 29 -9.53 -6.71 17.16
C PRO A 29 -9.66 -8.21 16.85
N THR A 30 -10.88 -8.71 16.91
CA THR A 30 -11.27 -10.05 16.46
C THR A 30 -12.00 -9.99 15.12
N ARG A 31 -12.15 -11.14 14.46
CA ARG A 31 -12.87 -11.25 13.17
C ARG A 31 -14.33 -10.81 13.26
N ALA A 32 -15.00 -11.12 14.38
CA ALA A 32 -16.36 -10.67 14.65
C ALA A 32 -16.38 -9.20 15.08
N SER A 33 -15.56 -8.80 16.07
CA SER A 33 -15.60 -7.42 16.58
C SER A 33 -15.25 -6.37 15.51
N LEU A 34 -14.40 -6.67 14.53
CA LEU A 34 -14.19 -5.77 13.39
C LEU A 34 -15.42 -5.66 12.47
N ARG A 35 -16.14 -6.75 12.20
CA ARG A 35 -17.41 -6.71 11.45
C ARG A 35 -18.45 -5.89 12.22
N ASP A 36 -18.55 -6.13 13.52
CA ASP A 36 -19.55 -5.50 14.38
C ASP A 36 -19.25 -4.00 14.56
N GLU A 37 -17.97 -3.62 14.58
CA GLU A 37 -17.53 -2.21 14.48
C GLU A 37 -17.83 -1.61 13.09
N CYS A 38 -17.66 -2.37 12.00
CA CYS A 38 -18.08 -1.91 10.67
C CYS A 38 -19.61 -1.67 10.61
N LEU A 39 -20.42 -2.49 11.29
CA LEU A 39 -21.86 -2.24 11.42
C LEU A 39 -22.14 -0.97 12.22
N GLU A 40 -21.49 -0.79 13.36
CA GLU A 40 -21.62 0.39 14.24
C GLU A 40 -21.29 1.69 13.49
N VAL A 41 -20.15 1.72 12.80
CA VAL A 41 -19.66 2.87 12.03
C VAL A 41 -20.52 3.10 10.78
N CYS A 42 -20.97 2.03 10.11
CA CYS A 42 -21.88 2.17 8.98
C CYS A 42 -23.25 2.70 9.43
N HIS A 43 -23.76 2.31 10.61
CA HIS A 43 -25.04 2.80 11.12
C HIS A 43 -24.99 4.31 11.42
N HIS A 44 -23.95 4.76 12.12
CA HIS A 44 -23.89 6.13 12.67
C HIS A 44 -23.09 7.14 11.82
N ARG A 45 -22.15 6.68 10.98
CA ARG A 45 -21.16 7.52 10.28
C ARG A 45 -21.00 7.17 8.80
N TYR A 46 -22.09 6.69 8.16
CA TYR A 46 -22.11 6.53 6.70
C TYR A 46 -21.98 7.88 5.98
N GLN A 47 -21.03 7.99 5.06
CA GLN A 47 -20.82 9.16 4.22
C GLN A 47 -20.61 8.70 2.77
N LYS A 48 -21.22 9.39 1.79
CA LYS A 48 -21.09 9.02 0.37
C LYS A 48 -19.64 8.95 -0.12
N LYS A 49 -18.75 9.79 0.44
CA LYS A 49 -17.31 9.78 0.11
C LYS A 49 -16.63 8.43 0.44
N ASP A 50 -17.17 7.69 1.41
CA ASP A 50 -16.63 6.42 1.88
C ASP A 50 -17.19 5.22 1.09
N GLU A 51 -18.19 5.41 0.20
CA GLU A 51 -18.78 4.36 -0.65
C GLU A 51 -17.72 3.60 -1.46
N GLY A 52 -16.68 4.28 -1.97
CA GLY A 52 -15.58 3.64 -2.71
C GLY A 52 -14.73 2.70 -1.83
N CYS A 53 -14.51 3.04 -0.56
CA CYS A 53 -13.86 2.16 0.40
C CYS A 53 -14.75 0.95 0.71
N LEU A 54 -16.02 1.21 1.02
CA LEU A 54 -17.01 0.17 1.34
C LEU A 54 -17.19 -0.80 0.17
N ALA A 55 -17.29 -0.31 -1.07
CA ALA A 55 -17.36 -1.13 -2.28
C ALA A 55 -16.12 -2.02 -2.48
N THR A 56 -14.92 -1.51 -2.16
CA THR A 56 -13.66 -2.26 -2.30
C THR A 56 -13.54 -3.39 -1.28
N PHE A 57 -14.20 -3.30 -0.12
CA PHE A 57 -14.17 -4.33 0.91
C PHE A 57 -15.38 -5.27 0.88
N PHE A 58 -16.60 -4.70 0.87
CA PHE A 58 -17.89 -5.40 1.00
C PHE A 58 -18.61 -5.65 -0.33
N GLY A 59 -18.04 -5.21 -1.45
CA GLY A 59 -18.70 -5.20 -2.76
C GLY A 59 -19.56 -3.96 -2.96
N LEU A 60 -19.77 -3.55 -4.22
CA LEU A 60 -20.61 -2.41 -4.57
C LEU A 60 -22.07 -2.67 -4.15
N GLN A 61 -22.69 -1.72 -3.45
CA GLN A 61 -24.10 -1.79 -3.04
C GLN A 61 -24.85 -0.56 -3.54
N LYS A 62 -26.18 -0.70 -3.68
CA LYS A 62 -27.07 0.34 -4.22
C LYS A 62 -27.43 1.47 -3.24
N ASP A 63 -27.36 1.22 -1.94
CA ASP A 63 -27.71 2.16 -0.87
C ASP A 63 -27.12 1.74 0.49
N HIS A 64 -27.24 2.65 1.47
CA HIS A 64 -26.79 2.48 2.86
C HIS A 64 -27.36 1.22 3.54
N ALA A 65 -28.66 0.94 3.39
CA ALA A 65 -29.30 -0.24 3.97
C ALA A 65 -28.78 -1.56 3.37
N SER A 66 -28.39 -1.53 2.09
CA SER A 66 -27.75 -2.65 1.41
C SER A 66 -26.29 -2.82 1.87
N TYR A 67 -25.57 -1.73 2.16
CA TYR A 67 -24.25 -1.79 2.81
C TYR A 67 -24.31 -2.40 4.21
N LEU A 68 -25.28 -2.04 5.05
CA LEU A 68 -25.45 -2.66 6.38
C LEU A 68 -25.60 -4.18 6.28
N LYS A 69 -26.48 -4.67 5.40
CA LYS A 69 -26.67 -6.11 5.15
C LYS A 69 -25.42 -6.79 4.58
N ALA A 70 -24.71 -6.13 3.67
CA ALA A 70 -23.48 -6.65 3.07
C ALA A 70 -22.32 -6.76 4.07
N ILE A 71 -22.29 -5.92 5.11
CA ILE A 71 -21.34 -6.01 6.24
C ILE A 71 -21.76 -7.14 7.20
N GLU A 72 -23.05 -7.23 7.55
CA GLU A 72 -23.59 -8.26 8.45
C GLU A 72 -23.31 -9.67 7.95
N MET A 73 -23.56 -9.89 6.65
CA MET A 73 -23.33 -11.15 5.93
C MET A 73 -21.87 -11.37 5.49
N HIS A 74 -20.94 -10.46 5.81
CA HIS A 74 -19.58 -10.54 5.27
C HIS A 74 -18.77 -11.71 5.85
N ASP A 75 -17.99 -12.38 5.01
CA ASP A 75 -17.06 -13.42 5.44
C ASP A 75 -16.02 -12.85 6.42
N ILE A 76 -16.11 -13.27 7.67
CA ILE A 76 -15.28 -12.75 8.76
C ILE A 76 -13.78 -13.13 8.62
N GLU A 77 -13.41 -14.11 7.79
CA GLU A 77 -12.00 -14.36 7.46
C GLU A 77 -11.38 -13.21 6.64
N LYS A 78 -12.19 -12.40 5.95
CA LYS A 78 -11.69 -11.27 5.14
C LYS A 78 -11.07 -10.15 5.99
N PHE A 79 -11.38 -10.07 7.29
CA PHE A 79 -10.74 -9.15 8.24
C PHE A 79 -9.37 -9.65 8.77
N LYS A 80 -9.06 -10.94 8.62
CA LYS A 80 -7.82 -11.57 9.10
C LYS A 80 -6.53 -10.87 8.63
N PRO A 81 -6.42 -10.33 7.39
CA PRO A 81 -5.25 -9.57 6.95
C PRO A 81 -5.10 -8.19 7.60
N LEU A 82 -6.17 -7.61 8.16
CA LEU A 82 -6.09 -6.39 8.97
C LEU A 82 -5.65 -6.74 10.41
N ILE A 83 -6.28 -7.73 11.03
CA ILE A 83 -5.93 -8.22 12.39
C ILE A 83 -4.46 -8.64 12.45
N ASN A 84 -4.01 -9.44 11.48
CA ASN A 84 -2.61 -9.88 11.36
C ASN A 84 -1.62 -8.73 11.14
N TYR A 85 -2.08 -7.58 10.67
CA TYR A 85 -1.27 -6.39 10.43
C TYR A 85 -1.20 -5.53 11.71
N LEU A 86 -2.34 -5.20 12.31
CA LEU A 86 -2.44 -4.47 13.58
C LEU A 86 -1.64 -5.15 14.70
N ASN A 87 -1.82 -6.47 14.86
CA ASN A 87 -1.09 -7.26 15.86
C ASN A 87 0.43 -7.34 15.61
N LYS A 88 0.92 -6.88 14.44
CA LYS A 88 2.34 -6.91 14.05
C LYS A 88 2.98 -5.53 13.89
N LEU A 89 2.27 -4.42 14.10
CA LEU A 89 2.81 -3.06 13.99
C LEU A 89 4.13 -2.91 14.78
N LYS A 90 4.11 -3.29 16.06
CA LYS A 90 5.25 -3.31 16.99
C LYS A 90 6.45 -4.18 16.56
N THR A 91 6.34 -4.96 15.48
CA THR A 91 7.40 -5.85 14.98
C THR A 91 8.12 -5.32 13.73
N GLY A 92 7.64 -4.22 13.14
CA GLY A 92 8.21 -3.60 11.93
C GLY A 92 8.13 -4.46 10.65
N LYS A 93 7.54 -5.67 10.71
CA LYS A 93 7.44 -6.63 9.59
C LYS A 93 6.00 -6.82 9.09
N ALA A 94 5.11 -5.90 9.46
CA ALA A 94 3.71 -5.92 9.06
C ALA A 94 3.54 -5.33 7.64
N SER A 95 2.78 -6.01 6.79
CA SER A 95 2.33 -5.48 5.49
C SER A 95 0.93 -6.01 5.18
N THR A 96 0.10 -5.17 4.56
CA THR A 96 -1.28 -5.48 4.20
C THR A 96 -1.69 -4.60 2.99
N GLY A 97 -2.71 -5.00 2.23
CA GLY A 97 -3.14 -4.25 1.04
C GLY A 97 -4.01 -3.03 1.37
N LYS A 98 -4.02 -2.02 0.49
CA LYS A 98 -4.76 -0.74 0.65
C LYS A 98 -6.14 -0.90 1.24
N LYS A 99 -6.97 -1.81 0.73
CA LYS A 99 -8.37 -1.93 1.18
C LYS A 99 -8.53 -2.17 2.68
N ASN A 100 -7.52 -2.74 3.34
CA ASN A 100 -7.49 -2.96 4.78
C ASN A 100 -7.08 -1.68 5.54
N ILE A 101 -6.26 -0.83 4.92
CA ILE A 101 -5.82 0.48 5.43
C ILE A 101 -6.90 1.54 5.23
N GLU A 102 -7.60 1.55 4.09
CA GLU A 102 -8.78 2.41 3.87
C GLU A 102 -9.91 2.02 4.85
N LEU A 103 -10.14 0.71 5.06
CA LEU A 103 -11.08 0.25 6.07
C LEU A 103 -10.67 0.73 7.47
N LEU A 104 -9.38 0.64 7.83
CA LEU A 104 -8.88 1.18 9.10
C LEU A 104 -9.06 2.70 9.21
N ALA A 105 -8.70 3.45 8.17
CA ALA A 105 -8.87 4.90 8.09
C ALA A 105 -10.35 5.31 8.23
N TRP A 106 -11.26 4.55 7.64
CA TRP A 106 -12.70 4.73 7.81
C TRP A 106 -13.16 4.39 9.24
N LEU A 107 -12.72 3.26 9.81
CA LEU A 107 -13.06 2.82 11.17
C LEU A 107 -12.62 3.83 12.23
N ILE A 108 -11.38 4.34 12.17
CA ILE A 108 -10.85 5.33 13.14
C ILE A 108 -11.33 6.76 12.91
N ASP A 109 -12.15 7.00 11.89
CA ASP A 109 -12.56 8.32 11.38
C ASP A 109 -11.38 9.24 11.00
N PHE A 110 -10.37 8.69 10.32
CA PHE A 110 -9.28 9.48 9.75
C PHE A 110 -9.84 10.49 8.75
N GLU A 111 -9.63 11.78 9.04
CA GLU A 111 -10.23 12.92 8.34
C GLU A 111 -9.90 12.94 6.85
N ASP A 112 -8.63 12.63 6.53
CA ASP A 112 -8.00 12.87 5.23
C ASP A 112 -8.27 11.77 4.17
N ARG A 113 -9.15 10.81 4.50
CA ARG A 113 -9.54 9.64 3.69
C ARG A 113 -10.57 9.96 2.59
N PRO A 114 -10.76 9.08 1.58
CA PRO A 114 -9.90 7.93 1.23
C PRO A 114 -8.56 8.41 0.64
N PHE A 115 -7.61 7.50 0.38
CA PHE A 115 -6.40 7.91 -0.32
C PHE A 115 -6.67 8.45 -1.75
N ILE A 116 -6.10 9.62 -2.02
CA ILE A 116 -6.06 10.31 -3.31
C ILE A 116 -4.60 10.39 -3.77
N LEU A 117 -4.29 9.86 -4.95
CA LEU A 117 -2.94 9.95 -5.52
C LEU A 117 -2.59 11.40 -5.88
N GLY A 118 -1.36 11.82 -5.57
CA GLY A 118 -0.91 13.20 -5.82
C GLY A 118 -1.28 14.20 -4.73
N LYS A 119 -2.23 13.88 -3.84
CA LYS A 119 -2.45 14.67 -2.62
C LYS A 119 -1.20 14.61 -1.73
N VAL A 120 -0.76 15.78 -1.26
CA VAL A 120 0.34 15.89 -0.29
C VAL A 120 -0.25 15.72 1.11
N TYR A 121 0.05 14.60 1.74
CA TYR A 121 -0.27 14.34 3.14
C TYR A 121 0.88 14.86 4.01
N LYS A 122 0.54 15.59 5.08
CA LYS A 122 1.51 16.18 6.02
C LYS A 122 1.16 15.75 7.43
N GLU A 123 2.18 15.50 8.24
CA GLU A 123 2.01 15.33 9.69
C GLU A 123 1.32 16.57 10.28
N LYS A 124 0.28 16.36 11.09
CA LYS A 124 -0.32 17.44 11.88
C LYS A 124 0.76 17.91 12.87
N ALA A 125 1.28 19.11 12.64
CA ALA A 125 2.40 19.65 13.42
C ALA A 125 2.09 19.57 14.91
N LYS A 126 2.95 18.88 15.68
CA LYS A 126 2.69 18.51 17.07
C LYS A 126 2.56 19.75 17.95
N GLN A 127 1.31 20.17 18.17
CA GLN A 127 0.96 21.28 19.06
C GLN A 127 1.24 20.87 20.51
N SER A 128 2.49 21.08 20.94
CA SER A 128 2.79 21.25 22.36
C SER A 128 1.95 22.41 22.87
N GLY A 129 1.06 22.13 23.82
CA GLY A 129 0.02 23.07 24.21
C GLY A 129 0.56 24.36 24.82
N LYS A 130 -0.04 25.48 24.43
CA LYS A 130 -0.28 26.60 25.34
C LYS A 130 -1.73 27.03 25.19
N GLU A 131 -2.49 26.83 26.25
CA GLU A 131 -3.70 27.61 26.47
C GLU A 131 -3.28 29.08 26.65
N GLN A 132 -4.03 29.98 26.02
CA GLN A 132 -4.23 31.32 26.53
C GLN A 132 -5.72 31.60 26.47
N GLU A 133 -6.40 31.20 27.55
CA GLU A 133 -7.63 31.83 28.00
C GLU A 133 -7.38 33.33 28.17
N ASN A 134 -8.26 34.16 27.62
CA ASN A 134 -8.64 35.42 28.24
C ASN A 134 -10.00 35.90 27.69
N THR A 135 -10.76 36.50 28.58
CA THR A 135 -12.23 36.60 28.56
C THR A 135 -12.73 37.92 27.94
N GLU A 136 -14.04 38.11 28.00
CA GLU A 136 -14.81 39.37 27.91
C GLU A 136 -15.24 39.84 26.51
N GLU A 137 -16.44 40.42 26.32
CA GLU A 137 -17.77 40.18 26.92
C GLU A 137 -18.78 41.00 26.10
N GLU A 138 -20.00 40.51 25.83
CA GLU A 138 -21.21 41.37 25.86
C GLU A 138 -22.51 40.54 25.80
N ILE A 139 -23.52 40.96 26.57
CA ILE A 139 -24.85 40.34 26.62
C ILE A 139 -25.94 41.43 26.56
N PRO A 140 -26.84 41.42 25.56
CA PRO A 140 -28.10 42.17 25.63
C PRO A 140 -29.17 41.36 26.38
N VAL A 141 -29.83 41.97 27.37
CA VAL A 141 -30.69 41.27 28.36
C VAL A 141 -32.14 41.79 28.36
N LEU A 142 -33.10 40.89 28.10
CA LEU A 142 -34.55 40.97 28.41
C LEU A 142 -35.36 42.12 27.72
N PRO A 143 -36.70 42.20 27.88
CA PRO A 143 -37.70 41.25 28.41
C PRO A 143 -38.69 40.74 27.31
N GLY A 144 -39.69 39.88 27.54
CA GLY A 144 -40.17 39.15 28.73
C GLY A 144 -41.72 39.02 28.71
N GLY A 145 -42.30 37.86 29.06
CA GLY A 145 -43.78 37.69 29.03
C GLY A 145 -44.31 36.27 29.29
N VAL A 146 -44.96 36.12 30.46
CA VAL A 146 -45.86 35.06 30.98
C VAL A 146 -47.04 34.68 30.03
N ALA A 147 -47.81 33.57 30.17
CA ALA A 147 -47.94 32.61 31.28
C ALA A 147 -48.42 31.18 30.87
N GLU A 148 -48.13 30.19 31.73
CA GLU A 148 -49.02 29.16 32.35
C GLU A 148 -50.17 28.44 31.59
N ASP A 149 -50.17 27.10 31.66
CA ASP A 149 -51.25 26.28 32.30
C ASP A 149 -50.68 24.90 32.78
N GLU A 150 -51.42 24.12 33.58
CA GLU A 150 -51.06 22.78 34.13
C GLU A 150 -52.00 21.67 33.55
N ARG A 151 -52.66 20.67 34.18
CA ARG A 151 -52.72 20.09 35.54
C ARG A 151 -52.97 18.56 35.51
N LYS A 152 -51.90 17.74 35.53
CA LYS A 152 -51.90 16.31 35.94
C LYS A 152 -52.75 15.39 35.01
N THR A 153 -52.97 14.07 35.20
CA THR A 153 -52.77 13.16 36.35
C THR A 153 -52.55 11.71 35.90
N ASP A 154 -51.50 11.06 36.42
CA ASP A 154 -51.42 9.73 37.09
C ASP A 154 -52.01 8.41 36.49
N PRO A 155 -51.54 7.22 36.95
CA PRO A 155 -51.68 5.93 36.25
C PRO A 155 -52.50 4.86 37.02
N ASN A 156 -52.54 3.60 36.52
CA ASN A 156 -52.18 2.34 37.24
C ASN A 156 -52.63 1.06 36.45
N SER A 157 -52.11 -0.13 36.83
CA SER A 157 -52.66 -1.50 36.61
C SER A 157 -52.64 -2.05 35.16
N ASP A 158 -52.39 -3.33 34.83
CA ASP A 158 -51.78 -4.53 35.46
C ASP A 158 -51.46 -5.54 34.32
N GLY A 159 -50.83 -6.72 34.47
CA GLY A 159 -50.23 -7.39 35.64
C GLY A 159 -50.19 -8.92 35.47
N HIS A 160 -49.09 -9.57 35.87
CA HIS A 160 -48.84 -11.03 35.76
C HIS A 160 -48.84 -11.58 34.30
N GLN A 161 -48.37 -12.80 33.98
CA GLN A 161 -47.87 -13.90 34.81
C GLN A 161 -46.68 -14.62 34.12
N ALA A 162 -45.78 -15.22 34.91
CA ALA A 162 -44.75 -16.11 34.39
C ALA A 162 -45.33 -17.48 34.01
N ASN A 163 -44.72 -18.18 33.04
CA ASN A 163 -44.91 -19.63 32.93
C ASN A 163 -43.61 -20.34 32.51
N LYS A 164 -43.42 -21.55 33.05
CA LYS A 164 -42.15 -22.31 33.01
C LYS A 164 -42.48 -23.78 32.83
N ILE A 165 -42.29 -24.30 31.61
CA ILE A 165 -42.48 -25.71 31.27
C ILE A 165 -41.13 -26.30 30.85
N ALA A 166 -40.88 -27.56 31.22
CA ALA A 166 -39.62 -28.25 30.98
C ALA A 166 -39.86 -29.72 30.61
N LYS A 167 -38.82 -30.32 30.00
CA LYS A 167 -38.64 -31.75 29.71
C LYS A 167 -39.53 -32.43 28.65
N GLN A 168 -38.81 -33.20 27.82
CA GLN A 168 -38.93 -34.65 27.57
C GLN A 168 -38.90 -34.89 26.04
N GLN A 169 -37.84 -35.35 25.36
CA GLN A 169 -36.80 -36.38 25.62
C GLN A 169 -37.30 -37.83 25.44
N ASP A 170 -36.98 -38.42 24.28
CA ASP A 170 -36.73 -39.85 23.95
C ASP A 170 -36.09 -39.84 22.52
N ILE A 171 -34.99 -40.52 22.12
CA ILE A 171 -34.30 -41.79 22.43
C ILE A 171 -34.67 -42.95 21.49
N VAL A 172 -33.79 -43.20 20.51
CA VAL A 172 -33.50 -44.40 19.66
C VAL A 172 -32.16 -44.02 18.97
N GLU A 173 -30.94 -44.48 19.24
CA GLU A 173 -30.34 -45.83 19.48
C GLU A 173 -30.57 -46.83 18.32
N GLU A 174 -29.61 -47.59 17.79
CA GLU A 174 -28.15 -47.66 17.96
C GLU A 174 -27.55 -48.27 16.66
N ASP A 175 -26.24 -48.16 16.38
CA ASP A 175 -25.28 -49.30 16.46
C ASP A 175 -23.87 -48.89 15.94
N LYS A 176 -22.85 -49.71 16.22
CA LYS A 176 -21.42 -49.46 15.97
C LYS A 176 -20.86 -50.35 14.86
N LYS A 177 -19.76 -49.90 14.22
CA LYS A 177 -18.52 -50.70 14.25
C LYS A 177 -17.26 -49.85 14.03
N ALA A 178 -16.11 -50.48 14.29
CA ALA A 178 -14.84 -49.83 14.58
C ALA A 178 -13.84 -49.78 13.41
N GLU A 179 -12.75 -49.06 13.67
CA GLU A 179 -11.45 -49.04 12.96
C GLU A 179 -10.74 -50.43 13.04
N PRO A 180 -9.47 -50.59 12.56
CA PRO A 180 -8.61 -49.68 11.78
C PRO A 180 -7.96 -50.35 10.54
N ASP A 181 -7.17 -49.59 9.79
CA ASP A 181 -5.94 -50.13 9.17
C ASP A 181 -4.84 -49.04 9.09
N ALA A 182 -3.59 -49.45 8.88
CA ALA A 182 -2.39 -48.65 9.13
C ALA A 182 -1.61 -48.22 7.87
N SER A 183 -0.55 -47.46 8.10
CA SER A 183 0.45 -47.06 7.10
C SER A 183 1.24 -48.27 6.55
N PRO A 184 1.87 -48.14 5.37
CA PRO A 184 3.34 -48.13 5.45
C PRO A 184 4.04 -46.99 4.69
N GLU A 185 5.29 -46.75 5.07
CA GLU A 185 6.17 -45.70 4.55
C GLU A 185 6.96 -46.14 3.27
N PRO A 186 8.30 -45.94 3.08
CA PRO A 186 8.76 -45.40 1.79
C PRO A 186 9.62 -46.38 0.99
N ILE A 187 9.94 -46.01 -0.26
CA ILE A 187 10.89 -46.75 -1.11
C ILE A 187 12.13 -45.89 -1.38
N ARG A 188 13.31 -46.49 -1.17
CA ARG A 188 14.62 -45.97 -1.57
C ARG A 188 15.29 -46.94 -2.56
N GLU A 189 16.28 -46.40 -3.29
CA GLU A 189 17.41 -47.15 -3.88
C GLU A 189 17.03 -48.09 -5.05
N PRO A 190 17.97 -48.50 -5.96
CA PRO A 190 19.35 -48.94 -5.69
C PRO A 190 20.49 -48.06 -6.19
N VAL A 191 21.68 -48.32 -5.61
CA VAL A 191 23.02 -47.85 -6.01
C VAL A 191 23.57 -48.66 -7.19
N LYS A 192 24.50 -48.08 -7.98
CA LYS A 192 25.58 -48.87 -8.58
C LYS A 192 26.87 -48.07 -8.80
N GLU A 193 27.96 -48.58 -8.24
CA GLU A 193 29.34 -48.11 -8.48
C GLU A 193 29.98 -48.84 -9.68
N THR A 194 31.08 -48.33 -10.23
CA THR A 194 32.27 -49.11 -10.66
C THR A 194 33.51 -48.20 -10.86
N SER A 195 34.48 -48.42 -9.97
CA SER A 195 35.94 -48.17 -9.93
C SER A 195 36.78 -47.46 -11.04
N GLY A 196 37.96 -46.98 -10.59
CA GLY A 196 39.15 -46.56 -11.38
C GLY A 196 39.28 -45.04 -11.53
N GLY A 197 40.33 -44.32 -11.11
CA GLY A 197 41.73 -44.67 -10.75
C GLY A 197 42.69 -43.76 -11.55
N THR A 198 43.85 -43.26 -11.09
CA THR A 198 44.63 -43.51 -9.86
C THR A 198 45.72 -42.40 -9.66
N THR A 199 45.77 -41.71 -8.51
CA THR A 199 46.93 -40.89 -8.00
C THR A 199 47.36 -39.64 -8.84
N LYS A 200 48.20 -38.68 -8.38
CA LYS A 200 49.13 -38.56 -7.24
C LYS A 200 49.06 -37.20 -6.49
N THR A 201 49.59 -37.24 -5.27
CA THR A 201 50.03 -36.16 -4.37
C THR A 201 50.85 -35.04 -5.04
N GLY A 202 50.81 -33.81 -4.49
CA GLY A 202 51.70 -32.71 -4.87
C GLY A 202 51.47 -31.40 -4.10
N ASP A 203 52.05 -31.32 -2.89
CA ASP A 203 52.47 -30.16 -2.07
C ASP A 203 51.88 -28.75 -2.25
N ALA A 204 51.62 -28.10 -1.11
CA ALA A 204 51.32 -26.67 -1.04
C ALA A 204 52.62 -25.83 -1.06
N HIS A 205 52.63 -24.76 -1.86
CA HIS A 205 53.65 -23.71 -1.78
C HIS A 205 53.03 -22.35 -1.45
N LEU A 206 53.78 -21.53 -0.72
CA LEU A 206 53.36 -20.21 -0.23
C LEU A 206 53.31 -19.15 -1.34
N ILE A 207 52.48 -18.13 -1.12
CA ILE A 207 52.33 -16.96 -1.99
C ILE A 207 53.32 -15.87 -1.57
N GLU A 208 54.17 -15.40 -2.48
CA GLU A 208 54.92 -14.14 -2.32
C GLU A 208 54.36 -13.03 -3.23
N PRO A 209 54.34 -11.75 -2.77
CA PRO A 209 53.80 -10.65 -3.55
C PRO A 209 54.83 -10.04 -4.52
N VAL A 210 54.55 -10.13 -5.83
CA VAL A 210 55.35 -9.51 -6.89
C VAL A 210 55.36 -7.98 -6.75
N LYS A 211 56.55 -7.39 -6.59
CA LYS A 211 56.77 -5.93 -6.57
C LYS A 211 57.38 -5.45 -7.89
N SER A 212 56.56 -4.94 -8.81
CA SER A 212 57.03 -4.25 -10.01
C SER A 212 57.38 -2.78 -9.70
N THR A 213 58.67 -2.43 -9.73
CA THR A 213 59.12 -1.04 -9.57
C THR A 213 59.16 -0.32 -10.93
N ILE A 214 58.56 0.87 -11.02
CA ILE A 214 58.66 1.76 -12.18
C ILE A 214 59.24 3.09 -11.70
N THR A 215 60.35 3.52 -12.30
CA THR A 215 61.09 4.72 -11.89
C THR A 215 60.82 5.89 -12.84
N PHE A 216 60.39 7.03 -12.28
CA PHE A 216 60.05 8.22 -13.06
C PHE A 216 61.28 9.11 -13.29
N LYS A 217 61.66 9.30 -14.57
CA LYS A 217 62.77 10.18 -14.97
C LYS A 217 62.24 11.58 -15.30
N LYS A 218 62.84 12.62 -14.71
CA LYS A 218 62.38 14.01 -14.85
C LYS A 218 62.74 14.59 -16.23
N GLN A 219 61.76 15.21 -16.90
CA GLN A 219 62.00 16.35 -17.80
C GLN A 219 60.97 17.46 -17.51
N ARG A 220 61.43 18.70 -17.49
CA ARG A 220 60.63 19.94 -17.44
C ARG A 220 60.86 20.70 -18.76
N ILE A 221 60.12 21.79 -18.97
CA ILE A 221 60.25 22.73 -20.11
C ILE A 221 59.54 22.27 -21.41
N THR A 222 58.21 22.26 -21.41
CA THR A 222 57.39 22.44 -22.64
C THR A 222 55.99 23.02 -22.39
N ILE A 223 55.71 23.57 -21.20
CA ILE A 223 54.34 23.82 -20.75
C ILE A 223 53.74 25.14 -21.30
N LEU A 224 54.56 26.16 -21.59
CA LEU A 224 54.06 27.50 -21.94
C LEU A 224 53.46 27.62 -23.37
N ALA A 225 53.84 26.76 -24.32
CA ALA A 225 53.28 26.79 -25.68
C ALA A 225 51.90 26.10 -25.77
N ILE A 226 51.70 25.01 -25.03
CA ILE A 226 50.49 24.19 -25.12
C ILE A 226 49.27 24.92 -24.51
N VAL A 227 49.46 25.70 -23.44
CA VAL A 227 48.40 26.46 -22.75
C VAL A 227 47.77 27.55 -23.65
N LEU A 228 48.54 28.14 -24.56
CA LEU A 228 48.05 29.17 -25.49
C LEU A 228 47.33 28.61 -26.72
N ILE A 229 47.54 27.33 -27.05
CA ILE A 229 46.83 26.65 -28.15
C ILE A 229 45.59 25.91 -27.63
N SER A 230 45.64 25.33 -26.42
CA SER A 230 44.48 24.66 -25.82
C SER A 230 43.35 25.61 -25.43
N SER A 231 43.67 26.85 -25.04
CA SER A 231 42.69 27.87 -24.67
C SER A 231 41.81 28.32 -25.86
N LEU A 232 42.36 28.39 -27.07
CA LEU A 232 41.59 28.69 -28.29
C LEU A 232 40.70 27.51 -28.72
N SER A 233 41.19 26.28 -28.62
CA SER A 233 40.40 25.08 -28.97
C SER A 233 39.27 24.77 -27.97
N LEU A 234 39.43 25.10 -26.68
CA LEU A 234 38.36 24.94 -25.69
C LEU A 234 37.26 26.02 -25.83
N GLY A 235 37.59 27.22 -26.29
CA GLY A 235 36.61 28.31 -26.47
C GLY A 235 35.57 28.01 -27.55
N GLY A 236 35.99 27.45 -28.70
CA GLY A 236 35.08 27.16 -29.81
C GLY A 236 34.12 25.99 -29.55
N TYR A 237 34.60 24.93 -28.87
CA TYR A 237 33.85 23.67 -28.74
C TYR A 237 32.65 23.72 -27.77
N TRP A 238 32.40 24.86 -27.11
CA TRP A 238 31.22 25.06 -26.24
C TRP A 238 30.13 25.96 -26.84
N LEU A 239 30.30 26.45 -28.07
CA LEU A 239 29.24 27.12 -28.85
C LEU A 239 28.63 26.20 -29.94
N GLY A 240 28.97 24.92 -29.95
CA GLY A 240 28.39 23.91 -30.84
C GLY A 240 27.11 23.28 -30.27
N ASN A 241 25.94 23.73 -30.76
CA ASN A 241 24.63 23.06 -30.67
C ASN A 241 24.24 22.46 -29.31
N LYS A 242 23.59 23.26 -28.45
CA LYS A 242 22.81 22.77 -27.30
C LYS A 242 21.30 22.81 -27.53
N ASN A 243 20.84 22.20 -28.62
CA ASN A 243 19.41 21.94 -28.83
C ASN A 243 18.86 20.80 -27.94
N SER A 244 19.57 20.43 -26.87
CA SER A 244 18.93 19.90 -25.67
C SER A 244 18.12 21.01 -24.99
N THR A 245 16.97 21.35 -25.57
CA THR A 245 15.92 22.09 -24.89
C THR A 245 15.50 21.28 -23.67
N LYS A 246 16.08 21.58 -22.51
CA LYS A 246 15.40 21.29 -21.24
C LYS A 246 13.99 21.88 -21.38
N PRO A 247 12.92 21.12 -21.11
CA PRO A 247 11.57 21.65 -21.23
C PRO A 247 11.49 22.89 -20.32
N VAL A 248 11.28 24.05 -20.93
CA VAL A 248 11.11 25.29 -20.17
C VAL A 248 9.79 25.15 -19.44
N LEU A 249 9.87 24.99 -18.12
CA LEU A 249 8.72 24.95 -17.21
C LEU A 249 8.11 26.36 -17.12
N THR A 250 7.55 26.81 -18.24
CA THR A 250 6.55 27.88 -18.27
C THR A 250 5.41 27.44 -17.35
N GLY A 251 5.06 28.29 -16.39
CA GLY A 251 4.21 27.92 -15.25
C GLY A 251 2.74 27.68 -15.62
N GLN A 252 2.46 26.58 -16.30
CA GLN A 252 1.15 25.95 -16.33
C GLN A 252 1.22 24.65 -15.53
N GLU A 253 0.29 24.50 -14.60
CA GLU A 253 0.07 23.26 -13.87
C GLU A 253 -0.52 22.24 -14.84
N GLY A 254 0.36 21.56 -15.57
CA GLY A 254 0.00 20.42 -16.39
C GLY A 254 -0.40 19.26 -15.47
N CYS A 255 -1.40 18.51 -15.91
CA CYS A 255 -1.68 17.18 -15.37
C CYS A 255 -1.34 16.13 -16.43
N MET A 256 -1.38 14.87 -16.03
CA MET A 256 -1.31 13.71 -16.91
C MET A 256 -2.20 12.59 -16.40
N TYR A 257 -2.57 11.68 -17.31
CA TYR A 257 -3.38 10.51 -17.01
C TYR A 257 -2.74 9.27 -17.65
N TRP A 258 -3.11 8.08 -17.18
CA TRP A 258 -2.65 6.79 -17.73
C TRP A 258 -3.60 6.29 -18.82
N THR A 259 -3.11 6.06 -20.04
CA THR A 259 -3.90 5.57 -21.19
C THR A 259 -4.30 4.10 -21.07
N GLY A 260 -3.48 3.32 -20.36
CA GLY A 260 -3.43 1.86 -20.45
C GLY A 260 -2.01 1.35 -20.67
N ASP A 261 -1.18 2.13 -21.37
CA ASP A 261 0.19 1.80 -21.75
C ASP A 261 1.23 2.94 -21.64
N HIS A 262 0.86 4.21 -21.58
CA HIS A 262 1.75 5.33 -21.23
C HIS A 262 1.01 6.45 -20.48
N TYR A 263 1.74 7.49 -20.07
CA TYR A 263 1.15 8.73 -19.56
C TYR A 263 0.98 9.76 -20.68
N GLU A 264 -0.17 10.44 -20.71
CA GLU A 264 -0.43 11.57 -21.62
C GLU A 264 -0.77 12.84 -20.83
N GLN A 265 -0.33 13.99 -21.34
CA GLN A 265 -0.56 15.29 -20.72
C GLN A 265 -2.01 15.78 -20.97
N ILE A 266 -2.61 16.37 -19.95
CA ILE A 266 -4.00 16.88 -19.95
C ILE A 266 -4.10 18.15 -19.10
N PRO A 267 -4.99 19.12 -19.42
CA PRO A 267 -5.27 20.25 -18.51
C PRO A 267 -5.81 19.77 -17.16
N CYS A 268 -5.29 20.28 -16.03
CA CYS A 268 -5.73 19.84 -14.69
C CYS A 268 -7.20 20.14 -14.35
N ASN A 269 -7.87 21.03 -15.09
CA ASN A 269 -9.30 21.29 -14.94
C ASN A 269 -10.19 20.25 -15.65
N GLN A 270 -9.63 19.41 -16.54
CA GLN A 270 -10.35 18.36 -17.24
C GLN A 270 -10.40 17.08 -16.39
N LYS A 271 -11.59 16.77 -15.87
CA LYS A 271 -11.88 15.49 -15.20
C LYS A 271 -12.38 14.48 -16.21
N MET A 272 -12.04 13.21 -16.00
CA MET A 272 -12.51 12.08 -16.82
C MET A 272 -12.98 10.96 -15.89
N ASP A 273 -14.19 10.45 -16.12
CA ASP A 273 -14.82 9.49 -15.22
C ASP A 273 -14.05 8.16 -15.18
N GLY A 274 -13.75 7.70 -13.96
CA GLY A 274 -12.96 6.49 -13.72
C GLY A 274 -11.45 6.60 -14.01
N VAL A 275 -10.98 7.71 -14.60
CA VAL A 275 -9.56 7.88 -14.98
C VAL A 275 -8.84 8.81 -14.00
N LEU A 276 -7.72 8.32 -13.45
CA LEU A 276 -6.94 9.03 -12.45
C LEU A 276 -6.00 10.06 -13.10
N VAL A 277 -6.38 11.33 -13.01
CA VAL A 277 -5.58 12.49 -13.42
C VAL A 277 -4.69 12.93 -12.25
N ILE A 278 -3.38 13.09 -12.50
CA ILE A 278 -2.37 13.51 -11.51
C ILE A 278 -1.50 14.64 -12.06
N ALA A 279 -0.78 15.37 -11.20
CA ALA A 279 0.17 16.40 -11.63
C ALA A 279 1.23 15.84 -12.59
N LEU A 280 1.65 16.65 -13.57
CA LEU A 280 2.61 16.27 -14.60
C LEU A 280 3.98 15.92 -14.02
N ASP A 281 4.42 14.69 -14.27
CA ASP A 281 5.77 14.21 -13.97
C ASP A 281 6.48 13.96 -15.30
N ALA A 282 7.46 14.81 -15.61
CA ALA A 282 8.12 14.82 -16.91
C ALA A 282 8.91 13.52 -17.18
N GLU A 283 9.49 12.87 -16.16
CA GLU A 283 10.24 11.63 -16.35
C GLU A 283 9.29 10.46 -16.58
N LYS A 284 8.14 10.42 -15.90
CA LYS A 284 7.09 9.43 -16.18
C LYS A 284 6.50 9.62 -17.58
N LEU A 285 6.21 10.86 -17.97
CA LEU A 285 5.65 11.18 -19.30
C LEU A 285 6.54 10.68 -20.44
N THR A 286 7.87 10.84 -20.34
CA THR A 286 8.79 10.42 -21.41
C THR A 286 9.18 8.94 -21.31
N HIS A 287 9.43 8.41 -20.11
CA HIS A 287 10.11 7.12 -19.92
C HIS A 287 9.23 5.99 -19.36
N PHE A 288 8.11 6.29 -18.70
CA PHE A 288 7.29 5.25 -18.06
C PHE A 288 6.20 4.75 -19.03
N LYS A 289 6.46 3.60 -19.65
CA LYS A 289 5.57 2.94 -20.60
C LYS A 289 5.45 1.45 -20.28
N LYS A 290 4.31 0.85 -20.59
CA LYS A 290 4.04 -0.60 -20.49
C LYS A 290 4.53 -1.28 -21.76
N ILE A 291 5.22 -2.40 -21.59
CA ILE A 291 5.72 -3.22 -22.69
C ILE A 291 4.61 -4.22 -23.07
N THR A 292 3.88 -3.90 -24.13
CA THR A 292 2.79 -4.74 -24.67
C THR A 292 3.32 -5.96 -25.41
N ASN A 293 4.37 -5.80 -26.22
CA ASN A 293 5.08 -6.91 -26.86
C ASN A 293 6.17 -7.47 -25.94
N THR A 294 5.84 -8.49 -25.18
CA THR A 294 6.76 -9.21 -24.27
C THR A 294 7.99 -9.78 -24.97
N ASP A 295 7.92 -10.06 -26.28
CA ASP A 295 8.89 -10.90 -26.97
C ASP A 295 10.15 -10.10 -27.37
N THR A 296 10.10 -8.79 -27.14
CA THR A 296 11.26 -7.88 -27.13
C THR A 296 12.10 -7.95 -25.84
N ILE A 297 11.59 -8.60 -24.79
CA ILE A 297 12.25 -8.69 -23.48
C ILE A 297 13.21 -9.88 -23.47
N THR A 298 14.51 -9.58 -23.36
CA THR A 298 15.59 -10.58 -23.37
C THR A 298 16.48 -10.40 -22.14
N SER A 299 17.46 -11.28 -21.90
CA SER A 299 18.44 -11.09 -20.82
C SER A 299 19.25 -9.78 -20.91
N LYS A 300 19.24 -9.08 -22.06
CA LYS A 300 19.81 -7.72 -22.20
C LYS A 300 18.92 -6.62 -21.60
N SER A 301 17.63 -6.89 -21.39
CA SER A 301 16.64 -5.97 -20.83
C SER A 301 16.76 -5.78 -19.31
N LYS A 302 17.61 -6.57 -18.64
CA LYS A 302 17.86 -6.44 -17.19
C LYS A 302 18.48 -5.07 -16.87
N GLY A 303 17.92 -4.37 -15.88
CA GLY A 303 18.31 -2.99 -15.54
C GLY A 303 17.60 -1.90 -16.37
N TRP A 304 16.88 -2.27 -17.44
CA TRP A 304 16.13 -1.36 -18.32
C TRP A 304 14.64 -1.70 -18.40
N VAL A 305 14.23 -2.82 -17.80
CA VAL A 305 12.84 -3.27 -17.74
C VAL A 305 12.51 -3.72 -16.32
N TRP A 306 11.35 -3.28 -15.86
CA TRP A 306 10.76 -3.63 -14.58
C TRP A 306 9.46 -4.40 -14.81
N TYR A 307 8.99 -5.12 -13.79
CA TYR A 307 7.76 -5.90 -13.85
C TYR A 307 6.96 -5.82 -12.55
N THR A 308 5.68 -6.14 -12.64
CA THR A 308 4.85 -6.51 -11.49
C THR A 308 4.13 -7.82 -11.75
N LYS A 309 3.57 -8.42 -10.70
CA LYS A 309 2.66 -9.56 -10.80
C LYS A 309 1.42 -9.29 -9.95
N ILE A 310 0.28 -9.25 -10.61
CA ILE A 310 -1.03 -8.86 -10.05
C ILE A 310 -2.01 -9.96 -10.48
N ASP A 311 -2.68 -10.60 -9.52
CA ASP A 311 -3.75 -11.58 -9.75
C ASP A 311 -3.41 -12.63 -10.83
N ASN A 312 -2.19 -13.17 -10.69
CA ASN A 312 -1.47 -14.09 -11.57
C ASN A 312 -1.00 -13.54 -12.94
N VAL A 313 -1.53 -12.40 -13.42
CA VAL A 313 -1.03 -11.68 -14.59
C VAL A 313 0.33 -11.04 -14.31
N VAL A 314 1.22 -11.00 -15.31
CA VAL A 314 2.54 -10.34 -15.25
C VAL A 314 2.58 -9.23 -16.27
N GLU A 315 3.01 -8.05 -15.85
CA GLU A 315 3.11 -6.85 -16.69
C GLU A 315 4.52 -6.26 -16.59
N PHE A 316 5.01 -5.71 -17.71
CA PHE A 316 6.37 -5.21 -17.87
C PHE A 316 6.36 -3.72 -18.24
N PHE A 317 7.38 -2.98 -17.81
CA PHE A 317 7.47 -1.52 -17.94
C PHE A 317 8.90 -1.05 -18.22
N THR A 318 9.04 0.07 -18.93
CA THR A 318 10.31 0.67 -19.36
C THR A 318 10.99 1.60 -18.33
N SER A 319 10.40 1.75 -17.14
CA SER A 319 10.91 2.58 -16.05
C SER A 319 10.57 1.96 -14.69
N ASP A 320 11.22 2.43 -13.62
CA ASP A 320 11.00 1.95 -12.25
C ASP A 320 9.84 2.70 -11.55
N GLY A 321 9.76 2.64 -10.22
CA GLY A 321 8.68 3.25 -9.45
C GLY A 321 7.54 2.29 -9.17
N TYR A 322 6.31 2.69 -9.49
CA TYR A 322 5.07 2.03 -9.04
C TYR A 322 4.08 1.86 -10.19
N HIS A 323 3.31 0.77 -10.17
CA HIS A 323 2.29 0.49 -11.18
C HIS A 323 1.23 1.61 -11.23
N PRO A 324 0.83 2.10 -12.42
CA PRO A 324 0.03 3.33 -12.57
C PRO A 324 -1.36 3.27 -11.93
N ILE A 325 -2.05 2.12 -12.00
CA ILE A 325 -3.37 1.93 -11.36
C ILE A 325 -3.21 1.43 -9.92
N GLN A 326 -2.68 0.22 -9.71
CA GLN A 326 -2.33 -0.30 -8.38
C GLN A 326 -1.02 0.29 -7.83
N TYR A 327 -0.99 1.58 -7.50
CA TYR A 327 0.21 2.33 -7.08
C TYR A 327 0.91 1.82 -5.80
N GLU A 328 0.34 0.87 -5.04
CA GLU A 328 1.06 0.13 -3.98
C GLU A 328 2.12 -0.81 -4.55
N ARG A 329 1.92 -1.29 -5.79
CA ARG A 329 2.76 -2.29 -6.44
C ARG A 329 4.02 -1.62 -6.99
N ARG A 330 5.04 -1.49 -6.13
CA ARG A 330 6.39 -1.10 -6.57
C ARG A 330 6.86 -2.10 -7.63
N LEU A 331 7.23 -1.58 -8.80
CA LEU A 331 7.78 -2.37 -9.89
C LEU A 331 9.15 -2.92 -9.49
N ARG A 332 9.43 -4.17 -9.89
CA ARG A 332 10.67 -4.88 -9.55
C ARG A 332 11.55 -4.99 -10.79
N PRO A 333 12.88 -4.86 -10.70
CA PRO A 333 13.75 -5.07 -11.85
C PRO A 333 13.60 -6.51 -12.36
N VAL A 334 13.55 -6.69 -13.68
CA VAL A 334 13.46 -8.02 -14.30
C VAL A 334 14.75 -8.81 -14.05
N THR A 335 14.59 -10.12 -13.80
CA THR A 335 15.67 -11.10 -13.66
C THR A 335 15.47 -12.24 -14.65
N ASP A 336 16.52 -13.02 -14.96
CA ASP A 336 16.44 -14.11 -15.95
C ASP A 336 15.29 -15.09 -15.63
N ARG A 337 15.17 -15.52 -14.37
CA ARG A 337 14.06 -16.35 -13.87
C ARG A 337 12.65 -15.80 -14.18
N ILE A 338 12.48 -14.50 -14.37
CA ILE A 338 11.20 -13.87 -14.76
C ILE A 338 11.01 -13.92 -16.27
N ILE A 339 12.07 -13.67 -17.06
CA ILE A 339 12.08 -13.77 -18.52
C ILE A 339 11.83 -15.23 -18.94
N ASP A 340 12.60 -16.17 -18.39
CA ASP A 340 12.51 -17.59 -18.69
C ASP A 340 11.13 -18.18 -18.34
N ARG A 341 10.44 -17.60 -17.35
CA ARG A 341 9.15 -18.08 -16.85
C ARG A 341 7.94 -17.46 -17.55
N TYR A 342 8.01 -16.20 -17.94
CA TYR A 342 6.84 -15.43 -18.41
C TYR A 342 6.99 -14.82 -19.81
N VAL A 343 8.17 -14.94 -20.43
CA VAL A 343 8.41 -14.53 -21.82
C VAL A 343 8.77 -15.73 -22.69
N GLN A 344 9.73 -16.56 -22.27
CA GLN A 344 10.23 -17.68 -23.09
C GLN A 344 9.37 -18.96 -23.01
N ARG A 345 8.61 -19.16 -21.92
CA ARG A 345 7.71 -20.31 -21.71
C ARG A 345 6.25 -19.93 -21.98
N LYS A 346 5.99 -19.38 -23.16
CA LYS A 346 4.64 -19.26 -23.72
C LYS A 346 4.14 -20.61 -24.23
#